data_AF-A0AAD5X0E4-F1
#
_entry.id   AF-A0AAD5X0E4-F1
#
_cell.length_a   1.000
_cell.length_b   1.000
_cell.length_c   1.000
_cell.angle_alpha   90.00
_cell.angle_beta   90.00
_cell.angle_gamma   90.00
#
_symmetry.space_group_name_H-M   'P 1'
#
loop_
_entity.id
_entity.type
_entity.pdbx_description
1 polymer ?
#
loop_
_entity_poly.entity_id
_entity_poly.type
_entity_poly.pdbx_seq_one_letter_code
_entity_poly.pdbx_strand_id
1 'polypeptide(L)'
;MSCLNNQYLCPKGQNVCGAGSCYDPSSYSCTNGQIGQKSSSSGGSTKSPSSNTSANCGSGTLACGSKCYDPSAYHCDSGVIAQGPGWQSTLPVAPILSTSTKTLGTGTRKITLINNCRAPVWPGLLAKQSPLPGHGGFGLSPSQRVTLQVADNWEAARIWARTDCRVAGGRVVCLTGQCGSKENGYGVECKGAGGQAPATLAEFTLKGWGGSDYYDISNVDGHNVGISIRPTGGKRVGGTLDA
;
A
#
# COMPACT_ATOMS: atom_id res chain seq x y z
N MET A 1 -1.90 -10.79 -6.38
CA MET A 1 -0.60 -10.10 -6.25
C MET A 1 0.47 -11.10 -6.64
N SER A 2 1.25 -10.80 -7.67
CA SER A 2 2.24 -11.71 -8.24
C SER A 2 3.62 -11.06 -8.24
N CYS A 3 4.55 -11.69 -7.53
CA CYS A 3 5.98 -11.46 -7.68
C CYS A 3 6.51 -12.56 -8.63
N LEU A 4 7.00 -12.21 -9.83
CA LEU A 4 7.34 -13.19 -10.87
C LEU A 4 8.73 -13.82 -10.69
N ASN A 5 8.77 -15.16 -10.65
CA ASN A 5 9.83 -16.09 -11.10
C ASN A 5 11.24 -15.52 -11.39
N ASN A 6 11.93 -14.97 -10.38
CA ASN A 6 13.34 -14.54 -10.47
C ASN A 6 13.68 -13.48 -11.55
N GLN A 7 12.69 -12.93 -12.27
CA GLN A 7 12.83 -11.72 -13.06
C GLN A 7 11.70 -10.77 -12.67
N TYR A 8 12.05 -9.92 -11.74
CA TYR A 8 11.18 -8.91 -11.20
C TYR A 8 11.01 -7.81 -12.25
N LEU A 9 9.83 -7.72 -12.85
CA LEU A 9 9.49 -6.66 -13.78
C LEU A 9 9.14 -5.41 -12.98
N CYS A 10 10.14 -4.59 -12.73
CA CYS A 10 9.91 -3.23 -12.27
C CYS A 10 9.60 -2.33 -13.48
N PRO A 11 8.70 -1.33 -13.31
CA PRO A 11 8.55 -0.28 -14.32
C PRO A 11 9.91 0.30 -14.71
N LYS A 12 10.02 0.77 -15.96
CA LYS A 12 11.26 1.36 -16.46
C LYS A 12 11.75 2.45 -15.50
N GLY A 13 12.97 2.30 -14.98
CA GLY A 13 13.59 3.21 -14.03
C GLY A 13 13.53 2.77 -12.56
N GLN A 14 12.80 1.70 -12.22
CA GLN A 14 12.78 1.14 -10.87
C GLN A 14 13.70 -0.08 -10.73
N ASN A 15 14.21 -0.27 -9.52
CA ASN A 15 15.07 -1.39 -9.12
C ASN A 15 14.30 -2.39 -8.25
N VAL A 16 14.83 -3.60 -8.19
CA VAL A 16 14.29 -4.69 -7.37
C VAL A 16 15.03 -4.75 -6.04
N CYS A 17 14.31 -4.96 -4.95
CA CYS A 17 14.90 -5.31 -3.67
C CYS A 17 14.37 -6.63 -3.10
N GLY A 18 15.30 -7.45 -2.59
CA GLY A 18 15.02 -8.67 -1.83
C GLY A 18 14.12 -9.65 -2.56
N ALA A 19 12.96 -9.93 -1.96
CA ALA A 19 11.97 -10.87 -2.45
C ALA A 19 11.08 -10.33 -3.59
N GLY A 20 11.40 -9.16 -4.16
CA GLY A 20 10.79 -8.67 -5.38
C GLY A 20 10.02 -7.38 -5.30
N SER A 21 10.20 -6.61 -4.23
CA SER A 21 9.63 -5.28 -4.13
C SER A 21 10.37 -4.35 -5.09
N CYS A 22 9.62 -3.66 -5.96
CA CYS A 22 10.21 -2.64 -6.79
C CYS A 22 10.28 -1.32 -6.02
N TYR A 23 11.37 -0.60 -6.19
CA TYR A 23 11.58 0.69 -5.58
C TYR A 23 12.18 1.65 -6.60
N ASP A 24 11.83 2.93 -6.47
CA ASP A 24 12.53 3.98 -7.19
C ASP A 24 13.92 4.18 -6.58
N PRO A 25 15.01 3.87 -7.31
CA PRO A 25 16.36 4.05 -6.80
C PRO A 25 16.74 5.51 -6.59
N SER A 26 15.95 6.49 -7.01
CA SER A 26 16.16 7.89 -6.66
C SER A 26 15.80 8.20 -5.19
N SER A 27 14.78 7.54 -4.64
CA SER A 27 14.27 7.81 -3.29
C SER A 27 14.61 6.71 -2.27
N TYR A 28 14.82 5.48 -2.72
CA TYR A 28 15.01 4.33 -1.85
C TYR A 28 16.30 3.56 -2.18
N SER A 29 16.78 2.76 -1.24
CA SER A 29 17.94 1.86 -1.34
C SER A 29 17.54 0.44 -0.93
N CYS A 30 18.30 -0.56 -1.38
CA CYS A 30 18.11 -1.95 -0.98
C CYS A 30 19.34 -2.43 -0.21
N THR A 31 19.15 -2.83 1.05
CA THR A 31 20.21 -3.37 1.91
C THR A 31 19.76 -4.71 2.47
N ASN A 32 20.52 -5.78 2.23
CA ASN A 32 20.19 -7.15 2.67
C ASN A 32 18.76 -7.59 2.29
N GLY A 33 18.28 -7.16 1.13
CA GLY A 33 16.95 -7.48 0.64
C GLY A 33 15.80 -6.73 1.31
N GLN A 34 16.08 -5.68 2.09
CA GLN A 34 15.07 -4.76 2.62
C GLN A 34 15.20 -3.40 1.95
N ILE A 35 14.07 -2.84 1.52
CA ILE A 35 14.03 -1.47 1.02
C ILE A 35 14.12 -0.55 2.24
N GLY A 36 15.04 0.40 2.19
CA GLY A 36 15.10 1.54 3.09
C GLY A 36 14.99 2.81 2.27
N GLN A 37 14.56 3.91 2.89
CA GLN A 37 14.75 5.21 2.25
C GLN A 37 16.22 5.52 2.16
N LYS A 38 16.66 6.09 1.02
CA LYS A 38 17.98 6.67 0.95
C LYS A 38 17.97 7.84 1.92
N SER A 39 18.73 7.72 3.01
CA SER A 39 19.15 8.90 3.73
C SER A 39 19.83 9.81 2.71
N SER A 40 19.35 11.04 2.60
CA SER A 40 20.14 12.10 2.01
C SER A 40 21.50 12.03 2.71
N SER A 41 22.56 11.78 1.94
CA SER A 41 23.91 11.71 2.48
C SER A 41 24.31 13.11 2.97
N SER A 42 23.96 13.45 4.20
CA SER A 42 24.72 14.37 5.02
C SER A 42 25.65 13.53 5.91
N GLY A 43 26.63 12.91 5.25
CA GLY A 43 27.82 12.42 5.95
C GLY A 43 28.61 13.64 6.45
N GLY A 44 28.53 13.91 7.74
CA GLY A 44 29.29 14.98 8.37
C GLY A 44 28.86 15.22 9.80
N SER A 45 29.46 14.51 10.76
CA SER A 45 29.58 15.01 12.12
C SER A 45 30.55 16.20 12.14
N THR A 46 30.09 17.35 11.65
CA THR A 46 30.70 18.66 11.86
C THR A 46 29.63 19.71 11.64
N LYS A 47 29.32 20.46 12.71
CA LYS A 47 28.60 21.75 12.77
C LYS A 47 27.71 22.08 11.56
N SER A 48 26.41 22.18 11.83
CA SER A 48 25.41 22.86 11.00
C SER A 48 26.01 24.02 10.19
N PRO A 49 26.03 23.94 8.85
CA PRO A 49 26.00 25.12 8.02
C PRO A 49 24.53 25.53 7.90
N SER A 50 24.23 26.73 8.36
CA SER A 50 22.96 27.40 8.12
C SER A 50 22.68 27.50 6.61
N SER A 51 21.67 26.78 6.13
CA SER A 51 20.92 27.14 4.93
C SER A 51 19.44 27.17 5.32
N ASN A 52 18.99 28.38 5.65
CA ASN A 52 17.62 28.76 6.00
C ASN A 52 16.56 28.16 5.07
N THR A 53 15.70 27.30 5.59
CA THR A 53 14.24 27.25 5.33
C THR A 53 13.52 26.21 6.23
N SER A 54 14.00 25.93 7.46
CA SER A 54 13.16 25.21 8.42
C SER A 54 12.02 26.14 8.83
N ALA A 55 10.78 25.79 8.51
CA ALA A 55 9.63 26.55 8.97
C ALA A 55 9.67 26.71 10.50
N ASN A 56 9.43 27.92 11.00
CA ASN A 56 9.18 28.14 12.43
C ASN A 56 7.79 27.58 12.75
N CYS A 57 7.76 26.30 13.13
CA CYS A 57 6.54 25.59 13.44
C CYS A 57 6.09 25.87 14.88
N GLY A 58 4.78 26.04 15.08
CA GLY A 58 4.18 26.25 16.40
C GLY A 58 4.36 25.05 17.33
N SER A 59 4.08 25.24 18.61
CA SER A 59 4.20 24.17 19.61
C SER A 59 3.41 22.92 19.20
N GLY A 60 4.04 21.75 19.36
CA GLY A 60 3.44 20.46 18.99
C GLY A 60 3.48 20.11 17.50
N THR A 61 4.05 20.96 16.64
CA THR A 61 4.23 20.67 15.21
C THR A 61 5.71 20.55 14.84
N LEU A 62 6.02 19.74 13.83
CA LEU A 62 7.37 19.55 13.30
C LEU A 62 7.49 20.13 11.89
N ALA A 63 8.70 20.53 11.52
CA ALA A 63 8.99 21.02 10.16
C ALA A 63 9.27 19.85 9.21
N CYS A 64 8.76 19.98 7.98
CA CYS A 64 9.08 19.12 6.84
C CYS A 64 9.36 20.03 5.65
N GLY A 65 10.65 20.30 5.39
CA GLY A 65 11.06 21.41 4.53
C GLY A 65 10.50 22.75 5.05
N SER A 66 9.81 23.48 4.19
CA SER A 66 9.17 24.76 4.51
C SER A 66 7.74 24.64 5.05
N LYS A 67 7.24 23.43 5.31
CA LYS A 67 5.89 23.17 5.84
C LYS A 67 5.95 22.66 7.27
N CYS A 68 4.87 22.85 8.02
CA CYS A 68 4.68 22.29 9.36
C CYS A 68 3.63 21.18 9.34
N TYR A 69 3.80 20.16 10.18
CA TYR A 69 2.85 19.06 10.33
C TYR A 69 2.66 18.64 11.79
N ASP A 70 1.49 18.08 12.10
CA ASP A 70 1.22 17.42 13.38
C ASP A 70 1.84 16.01 13.36
N PRO A 71 2.88 15.72 14.16
CA PRO A 71 3.55 14.42 14.19
C PRO A 71 2.68 13.30 14.77
N SER A 72 1.53 13.62 15.37
CA SER A 72 0.55 12.62 15.71
C SER A 72 -0.13 12.08 14.44
N ALA A 73 -0.45 12.91 13.45
CA ALA A 73 -1.22 12.51 12.29
C ALA A 73 -0.38 12.27 11.03
N TYR A 74 0.83 12.82 10.97
CA TYR A 74 1.69 12.81 9.78
C TYR A 74 3.15 12.54 10.14
N HIS A 75 3.96 12.26 9.14
CA HIS A 75 5.42 12.23 9.22
C HIS A 75 6.04 12.97 8.04
N CYS A 76 7.32 13.34 8.18
CA CYS A 76 8.10 13.87 7.08
C CYS A 76 8.89 12.74 6.43
N ASP A 77 8.65 12.53 5.14
CA ASP A 77 9.45 11.67 4.29
C ASP A 77 10.19 12.54 3.28
N SER A 78 11.51 12.68 3.47
CA SER A 78 12.39 13.33 2.48
C SER A 78 11.93 14.75 2.07
N GLY A 79 11.31 15.49 3.00
CA GLY A 79 10.77 16.83 2.77
C GLY A 79 9.31 16.87 2.29
N VAL A 80 8.65 15.72 2.16
CA VAL A 80 7.23 15.56 1.82
C VAL A 80 6.45 15.11 3.06
N ILE A 81 5.35 15.79 3.36
CA ILE A 81 4.45 15.39 4.46
C ILE A 81 3.60 14.21 3.99
N ALA A 82 3.67 13.09 4.71
CA ALA A 82 2.90 11.88 4.47
C ALA A 82 2.03 11.54 5.68
N GLN A 83 0.87 10.92 5.46
CA GLN A 83 -0.06 10.59 6.53
C GLN A 83 0.46 9.43 7.41
N GLY A 84 0.03 9.38 8.66
CA GLY A 84 0.36 8.30 9.57
C GLY A 84 1.79 8.32 10.13
N PRO A 85 2.15 7.32 10.94
CA PRO A 85 3.48 7.21 11.53
C PRO A 85 4.53 6.95 10.45
N GLY A 86 5.68 7.57 10.60
CA GLY A 86 6.83 7.31 9.74
C GLY A 86 7.37 5.91 9.94
N TRP A 87 7.82 5.30 8.84
CA TRP A 87 8.42 3.97 8.88
C TRP A 87 9.76 3.99 9.61
N GLN A 88 10.00 2.96 10.43
CA GLN A 88 11.25 2.79 11.18
C GLN A 88 11.69 1.32 11.10
N SER A 89 12.92 1.10 10.65
CA SER A 89 13.48 -0.24 10.45
C SER A 89 13.64 -1.05 11.75
N THR A 90 13.73 -0.37 12.90
CA THR A 90 13.93 -0.96 14.22
C THR A 90 12.66 -1.56 14.83
N LEU A 91 11.49 -1.30 14.24
CA LEU A 91 10.22 -1.82 14.73
C LEU A 91 10.08 -3.33 14.47
N PRO A 92 9.41 -4.09 15.36
CA PRO A 92 9.22 -5.52 15.17
C PRO A 92 8.33 -5.83 13.96
N VAL A 93 8.65 -6.92 13.26
CA VAL A 93 7.87 -7.37 12.08
C VAL A 93 6.42 -7.62 12.50
N ALA A 94 5.47 -7.11 11.72
CA ALA A 94 4.06 -7.34 11.99
C ALA A 94 3.72 -8.84 11.85
N PRO A 95 3.17 -9.50 12.88
CA PRO A 95 2.77 -10.88 12.76
C PRO A 95 1.55 -10.99 11.83
N ILE A 96 1.54 -11.97 10.94
CA ILE A 96 0.34 -12.37 10.21
C ILE A 96 -0.26 -13.58 10.91
N LEU A 97 -1.32 -13.35 11.67
CA LEU A 97 -2.07 -14.40 12.32
C LEU A 97 -3.13 -14.95 11.35
N SER A 98 -2.90 -16.19 10.88
CA SER A 98 -3.87 -17.18 10.34
C SER A 98 -3.46 -17.74 8.98
N THR A 99 -3.41 -19.08 8.88
CA THR A 99 -3.12 -19.85 7.66
C THR A 99 -4.37 -20.41 6.98
N SER A 100 -5.58 -20.11 7.45
CA SER A 100 -6.80 -20.61 6.82
C SER A 100 -7.27 -19.74 5.66
N THR A 101 -7.94 -20.36 4.69
CA THR A 101 -8.72 -19.66 3.67
C THR A 101 -9.82 -18.84 4.35
N LYS A 102 -9.66 -17.52 4.36
CA LYS A 102 -10.60 -16.59 4.99
C LYS A 102 -11.53 -16.00 3.93
N THR A 103 -12.83 -16.00 4.20
CA THR A 103 -13.80 -15.20 3.45
C THR A 103 -14.12 -13.94 4.25
N LEU A 104 -14.13 -12.77 3.61
CA LEU A 104 -14.38 -11.48 4.24
C LEU A 104 -15.51 -10.73 3.52
N GLY A 105 -16.41 -10.09 4.26
CA GLY A 105 -17.54 -9.35 3.70
C GLY A 105 -18.79 -10.22 3.50
N THR A 106 -19.85 -9.62 2.98
CA THR A 106 -21.20 -10.24 2.86
C THR A 106 -21.87 -9.96 1.51
N GLY A 107 -21.13 -9.48 0.51
CA GLY A 107 -21.66 -9.20 -0.81
C GLY A 107 -21.78 -10.42 -1.75
N THR A 108 -22.34 -10.20 -2.94
CA THR A 108 -22.62 -11.26 -3.92
C THR A 108 -21.46 -11.51 -4.88
N ARG A 109 -20.66 -10.49 -5.19
CA ARG A 109 -19.49 -10.61 -6.08
C ARG A 109 -18.29 -11.10 -5.29
N LYS A 110 -17.50 -11.99 -5.90
CA LYS A 110 -16.35 -12.62 -5.26
C LYS A 110 -15.05 -12.17 -5.93
N ILE A 111 -14.14 -11.60 -5.14
CA ILE A 111 -12.77 -11.29 -5.57
C ILE A 111 -11.82 -12.12 -4.71
N THR A 112 -11.04 -13.00 -5.33
CA THR A 112 -10.06 -13.81 -4.58
C THR A 112 -8.67 -13.19 -4.67
N LEU A 113 -8.17 -12.71 -3.54
CA LEU A 113 -6.80 -12.23 -3.42
C LEU A 113 -5.87 -13.40 -3.12
N ILE A 114 -4.76 -13.43 -3.84
CA ILE A 114 -3.70 -14.41 -3.65
C ILE A 114 -2.39 -13.64 -3.52
N ASN A 115 -1.64 -13.92 -2.46
CA ASN A 115 -0.27 -13.43 -2.31
C ASN A 115 0.70 -14.47 -2.88
N ASN A 116 1.18 -14.25 -4.11
CA ASN A 116 2.25 -15.07 -4.69
C ASN A 116 3.66 -14.50 -4.42
N CYS A 117 3.78 -13.49 -3.55
CA CYS A 117 5.08 -12.99 -3.11
C CYS A 117 5.65 -13.86 -2.00
N ARG A 118 6.98 -13.89 -1.88
CA ARG A 118 7.68 -14.64 -0.82
C ARG A 118 7.65 -13.91 0.53
N ALA A 119 7.25 -12.65 0.52
CA ALA A 119 7.08 -11.82 1.71
C ALA A 119 5.59 -11.64 2.05
N PRO A 120 5.27 -11.46 3.34
CA PRO A 120 3.95 -11.04 3.77
C PRO A 120 3.56 -9.68 3.17
N VAL A 121 2.30 -9.51 2.79
CA VAL A 121 1.73 -8.23 2.35
C VAL A 121 0.49 -7.91 3.16
N TRP A 122 0.15 -6.63 3.27
CA TRP A 122 -1.06 -6.19 3.96
C TRP A 122 -1.99 -5.49 2.98
N PRO A 123 -2.94 -6.20 2.33
CA PRO A 123 -3.89 -5.56 1.45
C PRO A 123 -4.61 -4.39 2.13
N GLY A 124 -4.78 -3.32 1.37
CA GLY A 124 -5.66 -2.19 1.70
C GLY A 124 -6.79 -2.12 0.67
N LEU A 125 -7.98 -1.74 1.12
CA LEU A 125 -9.16 -1.60 0.28
C LEU A 125 -9.82 -0.24 0.53
N LEU A 126 -10.29 0.36 -0.56
CA LEU A 126 -11.10 1.56 -0.61
C LEU A 126 -12.25 1.30 -1.59
N ALA A 127 -13.46 1.78 -1.32
CA ALA A 127 -14.55 1.83 -2.27
C ALA A 127 -15.62 2.82 -1.79
N LYS A 128 -16.59 3.16 -2.64
CA LYS A 128 -17.78 3.91 -2.21
C LYS A 128 -18.65 3.12 -1.23
N GLN A 129 -18.74 1.81 -1.41
CA GLN A 129 -19.60 0.94 -0.60
C GLN A 129 -18.96 0.62 0.74
N SER A 130 -19.80 0.54 1.76
CA SER A 130 -19.45 0.19 3.14
C SER A 130 -20.51 -0.79 3.70
N PRO A 131 -20.14 -1.74 4.58
CA PRO A 131 -18.81 -2.00 5.11
C PRO A 131 -17.86 -2.64 4.08
N LEU A 132 -16.58 -2.28 4.16
CA LEU A 132 -15.53 -2.94 3.36
C LEU A 132 -15.16 -4.30 3.98
N PRO A 133 -14.89 -5.34 3.16
CA PRO A 133 -14.33 -6.60 3.64
C PRO A 133 -13.09 -6.37 4.52
N GLY A 134 -13.07 -7.02 5.70
CA GLY A 134 -11.98 -6.86 6.66
C GLY A 134 -11.77 -5.41 7.12
N HIS A 135 -12.83 -4.60 7.15
CA HIS A 135 -12.76 -3.17 7.49
C HIS A 135 -11.75 -2.39 6.64
N GLY A 136 -11.51 -2.86 5.41
CA GLY A 136 -10.62 -2.21 4.46
C GLY A 136 -9.14 -2.60 4.59
N GLY A 137 -8.75 -3.54 5.45
CA GLY A 137 -7.37 -4.00 5.47
C GLY A 137 -7.11 -5.23 6.34
N PHE A 138 -6.17 -6.06 5.92
CA PHE A 138 -5.78 -7.29 6.62
C PHE A 138 -4.36 -7.70 6.23
N GLY A 139 -3.76 -8.63 6.99
CA GLY A 139 -2.49 -9.28 6.61
C GLY A 139 -2.74 -10.50 5.71
N LEU A 140 -1.86 -10.74 4.75
CA LEU A 140 -1.89 -11.88 3.84
C LEU A 140 -0.48 -12.52 3.70
N SER A 141 -0.31 -13.69 4.29
CA SER A 141 0.96 -14.43 4.27
C SER A 141 1.35 -14.90 2.86
N PRO A 142 2.64 -15.22 2.61
CA PRO A 142 3.06 -15.86 1.37
C PRO A 142 2.21 -17.09 1.04
N SER A 143 1.83 -17.23 -0.23
CA SER A 143 0.95 -18.29 -0.75
C SER A 143 -0.47 -18.34 -0.18
N GLN A 144 -0.84 -17.43 0.73
CA GLN A 144 -2.17 -17.38 1.30
C GLN A 144 -3.16 -16.75 0.31
N ARG A 145 -4.42 -17.15 0.44
CA ARG A 145 -5.55 -16.66 -0.32
C ARG A 145 -6.71 -16.25 0.58
N VAL A 146 -7.38 -15.17 0.22
CA VAL A 146 -8.56 -14.61 0.90
C VAL A 146 -9.60 -14.29 -0.15
N THR A 147 -10.84 -14.69 0.08
CA THR A 147 -11.96 -14.33 -0.79
C THR A 147 -12.73 -13.17 -0.19
N LEU A 148 -12.83 -12.07 -0.93
CA LEU A 148 -13.66 -10.93 -0.60
C LEU A 148 -15.04 -11.12 -1.21
N GLN A 149 -16.06 -10.86 -0.42
CA GLN A 149 -17.45 -10.74 -0.84
C GLN A 149 -17.83 -9.26 -0.85
N VAL A 150 -17.99 -8.70 -2.05
CA VAL A 150 -18.26 -7.28 -2.29
C VAL A 150 -19.63 -7.09 -2.94
N ALA A 151 -20.17 -5.88 -2.85
CA ALA A 151 -21.46 -5.54 -3.43
C ALA A 151 -21.49 -5.83 -4.94
N ASP A 152 -22.68 -6.07 -5.50
CA ASP A 152 -22.85 -6.30 -6.95
C ASP A 152 -22.41 -5.10 -7.80
N ASN A 153 -22.58 -3.90 -7.26
CA ASN A 153 -22.18 -2.63 -7.86
C ASN A 153 -20.99 -2.01 -7.10
N TRP A 154 -19.91 -2.77 -6.87
CA TRP A 154 -18.75 -2.25 -6.16
C TRP A 154 -17.99 -1.22 -7.02
N GLU A 155 -17.99 0.04 -6.60
CA GLU A 155 -17.59 1.19 -7.44
C GLU A 155 -16.47 2.01 -6.84
N ALA A 156 -15.69 2.63 -7.73
CA ALA A 156 -14.48 3.40 -7.39
C ALA A 156 -13.63 2.63 -6.37
N ALA A 157 -13.58 1.32 -6.57
CA ALA A 157 -12.98 0.40 -5.63
C ALA A 157 -11.51 0.21 -5.99
N ARG A 158 -10.65 0.25 -4.98
CA ARG A 158 -9.20 0.09 -5.11
C ARG A 158 -8.73 -0.97 -4.14
N ILE A 159 -7.85 -1.83 -4.62
CA ILE A 159 -7.11 -2.79 -3.81
C ILE A 159 -5.63 -2.58 -4.09
N TRP A 160 -4.83 -2.42 -3.05
CA TRP A 160 -3.37 -2.31 -3.16
C TRP A 160 -2.69 -3.16 -2.09
N ALA A 161 -1.38 -3.34 -2.22
CA ALA A 161 -0.56 -4.02 -1.23
C ALA A 161 0.23 -3.01 -0.39
N ARG A 162 0.26 -3.22 0.93
CA ARG A 162 1.27 -2.61 1.80
C ARG A 162 2.42 -3.59 2.06
N THR A 163 3.66 -3.10 2.05
CA THR A 163 4.86 -3.93 2.23
C THR A 163 5.73 -3.49 3.40
N ASP A 164 6.59 -4.40 3.84
CA ASP A 164 7.56 -4.19 4.93
C ASP A 164 6.94 -3.61 6.21
N CYS A 165 5.73 -4.10 6.51
CA CYS A 165 4.96 -3.64 7.64
C CYS A 165 5.56 -4.12 8.98
N ARG A 166 5.57 -3.20 9.94
CA ARG A 166 6.03 -3.39 11.31
C ARG A 166 4.92 -3.02 12.30
N VAL A 167 4.95 -3.60 13.49
CA VAL A 167 4.02 -3.26 14.58
C VAL A 167 4.69 -2.36 15.59
N ALA A 168 4.04 -1.25 15.95
CA ALA A 168 4.52 -0.34 16.98
C ALA A 168 3.35 0.16 17.83
N GLY A 169 3.33 -0.17 19.13
CA GLY A 169 2.29 0.31 20.05
C GLY A 169 0.86 0.03 19.58
N GLY A 170 0.63 -1.14 18.97
CA GLY A 170 -0.69 -1.54 18.43
C GLY A 170 -1.01 -1.02 17.02
N ARG A 171 -0.08 -0.30 16.38
CA ARG A 171 -0.21 0.28 15.03
C ARG A 171 0.52 -0.56 14.00
N VAL A 172 0.08 -0.54 12.75
CA VAL A 172 0.80 -1.14 11.62
C VAL A 172 1.41 -0.05 10.77
N VAL A 173 2.74 -0.06 10.69
CA VAL A 173 3.55 0.91 9.96
C VAL A 173 4.20 0.23 8.77
N CYS A 174 3.82 0.61 7.57
CA CYS A 174 4.30 0.00 6.33
C CYS A 174 5.20 0.96 5.57
N LEU A 175 6.19 0.42 4.87
CA LEU A 175 7.13 1.23 4.08
C LEU A 175 6.47 1.78 2.82
N THR A 176 5.62 0.99 2.18
CA THR A 176 4.88 1.41 0.98
C THR A 176 3.39 1.15 1.13
N GLY A 177 2.57 1.93 0.42
CA GLY A 177 1.11 1.78 0.39
C GLY A 177 0.40 2.12 1.70
N GLN A 178 1.06 2.79 2.65
CA GLN A 178 0.51 3.02 4.00
C GLN A 178 -0.85 3.73 3.94
N CYS A 179 -1.79 3.29 4.78
CA CYS A 179 -3.13 3.88 4.92
C CYS A 179 -3.47 4.25 6.37
N GLY A 180 -2.60 3.91 7.34
CA GLY A 180 -2.81 4.19 8.75
C GLY A 180 -2.86 5.70 9.03
N SER A 181 -3.90 6.14 9.71
CA SER A 181 -4.11 7.52 10.14
C SER A 181 -4.68 7.53 11.56
N LYS A 182 -4.75 8.71 12.19
CA LYS A 182 -5.35 8.84 13.53
C LYS A 182 -6.79 8.34 13.55
N GLU A 183 -7.53 8.63 12.48
CA GLU A 183 -8.95 8.34 12.30
C GLU A 183 -9.23 6.83 12.21
N ASN A 184 -8.30 6.05 11.66
CA ASN A 184 -8.41 4.59 11.61
C ASN A 184 -7.60 3.85 12.70
N GLY A 185 -7.04 4.58 13.67
CA GLY A 185 -6.23 4.03 14.76
C GLY A 185 -4.85 3.55 14.31
N TYR A 186 -4.37 4.03 13.15
CA TYR A 186 -3.12 3.63 12.50
C TYR A 186 -3.04 2.11 12.29
N GLY A 187 -4.20 1.49 12.09
CA GLY A 187 -4.38 0.05 12.25
C GLY A 187 -4.01 -0.79 11.04
N VAL A 188 -4.21 -2.10 11.20
CA VAL A 188 -4.29 -3.06 10.10
C VAL A 188 -5.40 -2.68 9.11
N GLU A 189 -6.48 -2.09 9.61
CA GLU A 189 -7.67 -1.73 8.85
C GLU A 189 -7.54 -0.33 8.26
N CYS A 190 -7.66 -0.18 6.94
CA CYS A 190 -7.61 1.15 6.31
C CYS A 190 -8.89 1.96 6.52
N LYS A 191 -10.03 1.30 6.82
CA LYS A 191 -11.34 1.93 7.05
C LYS A 191 -11.76 2.93 5.96
N GLY A 192 -11.41 2.65 4.70
CA GLY A 192 -11.70 3.54 3.57
C GLY A 192 -10.71 4.71 3.41
N ALA A 193 -9.57 4.69 4.08
CA ALA A 193 -8.44 5.55 3.71
C ALA A 193 -7.69 4.95 2.51
N GLY A 194 -7.26 5.80 1.58
CA GLY A 194 -6.41 5.40 0.45
C GLY A 194 -4.97 5.08 0.89
N GLY A 195 -4.28 4.28 0.08
CA GLY A 195 -2.86 4.02 0.27
C GLY A 195 -2.01 5.20 -0.19
N GLN A 196 -0.93 5.48 0.53
CA GLN A 196 0.08 6.47 0.14
C GLN A 196 0.98 5.91 -0.96
N ALA A 197 1.32 6.77 -1.92
CA ALA A 197 2.30 6.47 -2.95
C ALA A 197 3.69 6.15 -2.34
N PRO A 198 4.46 5.19 -2.91
CA PRO A 198 4.10 4.41 -4.08
C PRO A 198 3.14 3.25 -3.76
N ALA A 199 2.10 3.10 -4.58
CA ALA A 199 1.14 1.99 -4.48
C ALA A 199 0.60 1.59 -5.87
N THR A 200 0.84 0.33 -6.27
CA THR A 200 0.15 -0.26 -7.42
C THR A 200 -1.31 -0.51 -7.06
N LEU A 201 -2.24 -0.02 -7.86
CA LEU A 201 -3.68 -0.14 -7.62
C LEU A 201 -4.31 -1.18 -8.56
N ALA A 202 -5.13 -2.06 -8.02
CA ALA A 202 -6.15 -2.77 -8.79
C ALA A 202 -7.48 -2.04 -8.60
N GLU A 203 -8.00 -1.47 -9.68
CA GLU A 203 -9.21 -0.65 -9.66
C GLU A 203 -10.40 -1.43 -10.23
N PHE A 204 -11.58 -1.24 -9.64
CA PHE A 204 -12.82 -1.91 -10.03
C PHE A 204 -14.01 -0.94 -10.03
N THR A 205 -14.84 -1.04 -11.07
CA THR A 205 -16.19 -0.50 -11.16
C THR A 205 -17.09 -1.60 -11.69
N LEU A 206 -17.71 -2.34 -10.77
CA LEU A 206 -18.62 -3.43 -11.10
C LEU A 206 -20.02 -2.90 -11.36
N LYS A 207 -20.71 -3.47 -12.34
CA LYS A 207 -22.04 -3.06 -12.80
C LYS A 207 -22.11 -1.55 -13.11
N GLY A 208 -21.08 -1.08 -13.80
CA GLY A 208 -20.96 0.29 -14.27
C GLY A 208 -21.87 0.57 -15.47
N TRP A 209 -21.37 1.33 -16.43
CA TRP A 209 -22.13 1.71 -17.62
C TRP A 209 -22.67 0.50 -18.39
N GLY A 210 -23.97 0.50 -18.69
CA GLY A 210 -24.64 -0.60 -19.37
C GLY A 210 -24.68 -1.92 -18.58
N GLY A 211 -24.35 -1.90 -17.28
CA GLY A 211 -24.23 -3.09 -16.44
C GLY A 211 -22.92 -3.87 -16.63
N SER A 212 -21.95 -3.29 -17.33
CA SER A 212 -20.63 -3.89 -17.57
C SER A 212 -19.71 -3.73 -16.37
N ASP A 213 -18.81 -4.70 -16.18
CA ASP A 213 -17.77 -4.65 -15.15
C ASP A 213 -16.49 -4.05 -15.76
N TYR A 214 -15.91 -3.05 -15.10
CA TYR A 214 -14.66 -2.40 -15.51
C TYR A 214 -13.59 -2.60 -14.44
N TYR A 215 -12.38 -2.89 -14.87
CA TYR A 215 -11.24 -3.09 -13.97
C TYR A 215 -9.93 -2.84 -14.71
N ASP A 216 -8.93 -2.39 -13.98
CA ASP A 216 -7.61 -2.10 -14.51
C ASP A 216 -6.53 -2.17 -13.42
N ILE A 217 -5.28 -2.16 -13.87
CA ILE A 217 -4.12 -1.98 -13.02
C ILE A 217 -3.57 -0.58 -13.28
N SER A 218 -3.44 0.21 -12.22
CA SER A 218 -3.02 1.60 -12.29
C SER A 218 -1.77 1.83 -11.46
N ASN A 219 -0.80 2.53 -12.08
CA ASN A 219 0.43 3.02 -11.44
C ASN A 219 0.39 4.55 -11.30
N VAL A 220 -0.81 5.16 -11.29
CA VAL A 220 -0.95 6.63 -11.12
C VAL A 220 -0.35 7.10 -9.80
N ASP A 221 -0.44 6.26 -8.76
CA ASP A 221 0.17 6.47 -7.44
C ASP A 221 1.54 5.78 -7.32
N GLY A 222 2.22 5.53 -8.44
CA GLY A 222 3.48 4.80 -8.49
C GLY A 222 3.32 3.28 -8.43
N HIS A 223 4.41 2.58 -8.17
CA HIS A 223 4.45 1.11 -8.19
C HIS A 223 5.25 0.59 -7.00
N ASN A 224 4.73 -0.46 -6.36
CA ASN A 224 5.42 -1.15 -5.26
C ASN A 224 5.41 -2.69 -5.43
N VAL A 225 4.25 -3.28 -5.77
CA VAL A 225 4.05 -4.73 -5.95
C VAL A 225 3.38 -5.01 -7.29
N GLY A 226 3.79 -6.06 -7.98
CA GLY A 226 3.12 -6.54 -9.18
C GLY A 226 1.72 -7.09 -8.88
N ILE A 227 0.71 -6.60 -9.61
CA ILE A 227 -0.67 -7.07 -9.51
C ILE A 227 -1.16 -7.51 -10.89
N SER A 228 -1.96 -8.58 -10.90
CA SER A 228 -2.67 -9.08 -12.07
C SER A 228 -4.12 -9.34 -11.68
N ILE A 229 -5.06 -8.96 -12.54
CA ILE A 229 -6.48 -9.31 -12.41
C ILE A 229 -6.79 -10.40 -13.44
N ARG A 230 -7.55 -11.42 -13.03
CA ARG A 230 -8.00 -12.47 -13.93
C ARG A 230 -9.51 -12.71 -13.77
N PRO A 231 -10.33 -12.40 -14.80
CA PRO A 231 -11.72 -12.81 -14.85
C PRO A 231 -11.92 -14.29 -14.54
N THR A 232 -12.99 -14.62 -13.81
CA THR A 232 -13.51 -15.99 -13.78
C THR A 232 -15.02 -15.96 -14.02
N GLY A 233 -15.46 -16.45 -15.18
CA GLY A 233 -16.84 -16.32 -15.65
C GLY A 233 -17.01 -15.13 -16.61
N GLY A 234 -18.22 -14.58 -16.68
CA GLY A 234 -18.58 -13.45 -17.55
C GLY A 234 -19.05 -13.84 -18.95
N LYS A 235 -19.72 -12.91 -19.64
CA LYS A 235 -20.04 -13.01 -21.08
C LYS A 235 -19.26 -11.94 -21.82
N ARG A 236 -18.57 -12.31 -22.90
CA ARG A 236 -17.83 -11.37 -23.74
C ARG A 236 -18.80 -10.36 -24.36
N VAL A 237 -18.56 -9.06 -24.16
CA VAL A 237 -19.21 -8.00 -24.93
C VAL A 237 -18.19 -7.49 -25.94
N GLY A 238 -18.45 -7.64 -27.24
CA GLY A 238 -17.60 -7.06 -28.30
C GLY A 238 -16.20 -7.70 -28.51
N GLY A 239 -15.92 -8.88 -27.97
CA GLY A 239 -14.64 -9.58 -28.19
C GLY A 239 -13.52 -9.22 -27.20
N THR A 240 -13.77 -8.32 -26.26
CA THR A 240 -12.85 -7.99 -25.16
C THR A 240 -13.40 -8.60 -23.86
N LEU A 241 -12.50 -9.10 -23.00
CA LEU A 241 -12.85 -9.80 -21.76
C LEU A 241 -13.24 -8.78 -20.67
N ASP A 242 -14.50 -8.74 -20.30
CA ASP A 242 -14.94 -8.12 -19.04
C ASP A 242 -14.95 -9.19 -17.94
N ALA A 243 -14.03 -9.06 -16.97
CA ALA A 243 -13.99 -9.72 -15.67
C ALA A 243 -14.95 -9.15 -14.65
#